data_AF-A0A7Z0MIF1-F1
#
_entry.id   AF-A0A7Z0MIF1-F1
#
_cell.length_a   1.000
_cell.length_b   1.000
_cell.length_c   1.000
_cell.angle_alpha   90.00
_cell.angle_beta   90.00
_cell.angle_gamma   90.00
#
_symmetry.space_group_name_H-M   'P 1'
#
loop_
_entity.id
_entity.type
_entity.pdbx_description
1 polymer ?
#
loop_
_entity_poly.entity_id
_entity_poly.type
_entity_poly.pdbx_seq_one_letter_code
_entity_poly.pdbx_strand_id
1 'polypeptide(L)' 'MEAINHIDGSFAIRQLTARKLASVEVLESWAGPCTVELRPNIQAPLFRLPVVEMLEGFYWRANFELVPGYVLHDYLA' A
#
# COMPACT_ATOMS: atom_id res chain seq x y z
N MET A 1 -6.63 -4.26 2.71
CA MET A 1 -7.40 -5.10 3.65
C MET A 1 -7.77 -4.21 4.82
N GLU A 2 -9.07 -4.11 5.10
CA GLU A 2 -9.59 -3.43 6.27
C GLU A 2 -9.95 -4.47 7.33
N ALA A 3 -9.52 -4.24 8.56
CA ALA A 3 -9.69 -5.16 9.67
C ALA A 3 -9.96 -4.40 10.96
N ILE A 4 -11.16 -4.58 11.52
CA ILE A 4 -11.58 -3.97 12.80
C ILE A 4 -12.19 -5.09 13.65
N ASN A 5 -11.84 -5.10 14.94
CA ASN A 5 -12.40 -6.05 15.90
C ASN A 5 -13.59 -5.44 16.64
N HIS A 6 -14.51 -6.28 17.08
CA HIS A 6 -15.48 -5.96 18.10
C HIS A 6 -14.80 -5.75 19.46
N ILE A 7 -15.53 -5.20 20.42
CA ILE A 7 -15.04 -4.97 21.80
C ILE A 7 -14.67 -6.28 22.51
N ASP A 8 -15.28 -7.40 22.12
CA ASP A 8 -14.98 -8.74 22.63
C ASP A 8 -13.76 -9.39 21.92
N GLY A 9 -13.14 -8.70 20.97
CA GLY A 9 -11.99 -9.18 20.20
C GLY A 9 -12.33 -10.04 18.99
N SER A 10 -13.60 -10.39 18.76
CA SER A 10 -14.04 -11.05 17.53
C SER A 10 -13.93 -10.12 16.32
N PHE A 11 -13.96 -10.65 15.10
CA PHE A 11 -13.86 -9.83 13.90
C PHE A 11 -15.17 -9.10 13.61
N ALA A 12 -15.13 -7.77 13.57
CA ALA A 12 -16.27 -6.93 13.20
C ALA A 12 -16.27 -6.60 11.70
N ILE A 13 -15.10 -6.27 11.17
CA ILE A 13 -14.89 -6.00 9.74
C ILE A 13 -13.69 -6.81 9.30
N ARG A 14 -13.86 -7.63 8.26
CA ARG A 14 -12.79 -8.29 7.53
C ARG A 14 -13.08 -8.16 6.05
N GLN A 15 -12.56 -7.11 5.44
CA GLN A 15 -12.91 -6.74 4.08
C GLN A 15 -11.67 -6.51 3.21
N LEU A 16 -11.72 -7.00 1.98
CA LEU A 16 -10.84 -6.56 0.92
C LEU A 16 -11.47 -5.32 0.28
N THR A 17 -10.85 -4.16 0.49
CA THR A 17 -11.30 -2.88 -0.06
C THR A 17 -10.40 -2.45 -1.22
N ALA A 18 -10.98 -1.79 -2.21
CA ALA A 18 -10.26 -1.15 -3.30
C ALA A 18 -10.62 0.33 -3.39
N ARG A 19 -9.74 1.14 -3.99
CA ARG A 19 -10.04 2.53 -4.34
C ARG A 19 -9.22 2.93 -5.56
N LYS A 20 -9.70 3.95 -6.26
CA LYS A 20 -8.98 4.62 -7.34
C LYS A 20 -8.42 5.94 -6.85
N LEU A 21 -7.30 6.38 -7.42
CA LEU A 21 -6.91 7.78 -7.38
C LEU A 21 -7.64 8.48 -8.53
N ALA A 22 -8.39 9.54 -8.23
CA ALA A 22 -9.11 10.32 -9.24
C ALA A 22 -8.30 11.55 -9.64
N SER A 23 -8.65 12.16 -10.77
CA SER A 23 -8.10 13.44 -11.22
C SER A 23 -6.56 13.46 -11.22
N VAL A 24 -5.96 12.34 -11.65
CA VAL A 24 -4.50 12.16 -11.61
C VAL A 24 -3.84 13.00 -12.69
N GLU A 25 -2.98 13.91 -12.30
CA GLU A 25 -2.14 14.74 -13.16
C GLU A 25 -0.68 14.52 -12.78
N VAL A 26 0.10 13.90 -13.66
CA VAL A 26 1.55 13.73 -13.46
C VAL A 26 2.25 15.00 -13.93
N LEU A 27 2.92 15.69 -13.00
CA LEU A 27 3.63 16.94 -13.27
C LEU A 27 5.03 16.67 -13.84
N GLU A 28 5.66 15.59 -13.38
CA GLU A 28 7.02 15.21 -13.74
C GLU A 28 7.28 13.75 -13.34
N SER A 29 8.13 13.08 -14.12
CA SER A 29 8.56 11.71 -13.85
C SER A 29 9.94 11.47 -14.45
N TRP A 30 10.82 10.87 -13.66
CA TRP A 30 12.19 10.51 -14.04
C TRP A 30 12.47 9.08 -13.60
N ALA A 31 13.19 8.35 -14.46
CA ALA A 31 13.63 6.99 -14.21
C ALA A 31 15.15 6.91 -14.16
N GLY A 32 15.69 5.96 -13.41
CA GLY A 32 17.14 5.73 -13.36
C GLY A 32 17.55 4.62 -12.40
N PRO A 33 18.87 4.33 -12.34
CA PRO A 33 19.42 3.35 -11.40
C PRO A 33 19.09 3.73 -9.94
N CYS A 34 18.77 2.73 -9.11
CA CYS A 34 18.49 2.95 -7.70
C CYS A 34 19.07 1.83 -6.82
N THR A 35 19.20 2.11 -5.53
CA THR A 35 19.58 1.14 -4.51
C THR A 35 18.65 1.24 -3.31
N VAL A 36 18.41 0.13 -2.62
CA VAL A 36 17.62 0.11 -1.38
C VAL A 36 18.24 -0.85 -0.37
N GLU A 37 18.30 -0.44 0.89
CA GLU A 37 18.78 -1.28 2.00
C GLU A 37 17.64 -1.46 3.00
N LEU A 38 17.39 -2.71 3.42
CA LEU A 38 16.40 -3.04 4.44
C LEU A 38 17.11 -3.42 5.72
N ARG A 39 16.79 -2.71 6.81
CA ARG A 39 17.33 -3.02 8.15
C ARG A 39 16.32 -3.81 8.98
N PRO A 40 16.77 -4.80 9.77
CA PRO A 40 15.88 -5.54 10.65
C PRO A 40 15.21 -4.65 11.69
N ASN A 41 13.91 -4.82 11.86
CA ASN A 41 13.13 -4.21 12.94
C ASN A 41 12.00 -5.16 13.35
N ILE A 42 11.81 -5.35 14.65
CA ILE A 42 10.83 -6.30 15.18
C ILE A 42 9.37 -5.86 14.99
N GLN A 43 9.10 -4.55 15.07
CA GLN A 43 7.78 -3.95 14.88
C GLN A 43 7.48 -3.63 13.41
N ALA A 44 8.53 -3.51 12.57
CA ALA A 44 8.44 -3.25 11.14
C ALA A 44 9.27 -4.28 10.35
N PRO A 45 8.78 -5.53 10.20
CA PRO A 45 9.56 -6.64 9.68
C PRO A 45 9.71 -6.65 8.15
N LEU A 46 9.96 -5.49 7.53
CA LEU A 46 10.09 -5.34 6.07
C LEU A 46 11.22 -6.19 5.50
N PHE A 47 12.28 -6.41 6.27
CA PHE A 47 13.41 -7.29 5.93
C PHE A 47 13.00 -8.74 5.60
N ARG A 48 11.80 -9.19 5.98
CA ARG A 48 11.26 -10.50 5.59
C ARG A 48 10.92 -10.60 4.10
N LEU A 49 10.86 -9.48 3.40
CA LEU A 49 10.80 -9.39 1.95
C LEU A 49 12.19 -8.92 1.45
N PRO A 50 13.16 -9.84 1.29
CA PRO A 50 14.53 -9.46 0.98
C PRO A 50 14.64 -8.86 -0.42
N VAL A 51 15.56 -7.90 -0.56
CA VAL A 51 15.93 -7.37 -1.88
C VAL A 51 16.74 -8.43 -2.60
N VAL A 52 16.18 -9.01 -3.66
CA VAL A 52 16.87 -10.03 -4.48
C VAL A 52 17.67 -9.36 -5.59
N GLU A 53 17.13 -8.30 -6.20
CA GLU A 53 17.73 -7.56 -7.31
C GLU A 53 17.31 -6.09 -7.23
N MET A 54 18.22 -5.17 -7.58
CA MET A 54 17.89 -3.76 -7.75
C MET A 54 17.34 -3.54 -9.16
N LEU A 55 16.09 -3.08 -9.25
CA LEU A 55 15.45 -2.71 -10.51
C LEU A 55 15.53 -1.19 -10.72
N GLU A 56 14.72 -0.67 -11.63
CA GLU A 56 14.62 0.75 -11.93
C GLU A 56 13.91 1.54 -10.81
N GLY A 57 14.45 2.71 -10.49
CA GLY A 57 13.82 3.67 -9.57
C GLY A 57 13.09 4.77 -10.32
N PHE A 58 11.97 5.21 -9.79
CA PHE A 58 11.17 6.32 -10.33
C PHE A 58 11.05 7.43 -9.28
N TYR A 59 11.39 8.65 -9.68
CA TYR A 59 10.98 9.87 -8.98
C TYR A 59 9.85 10.51 -9.78
N TRP A 60 8.77 10.91 -9.12
CA TRP A 60 7.62 11.52 -9.78
C TRP A 60 6.88 12.45 -8.83
N ARG A 61 6.21 13.46 -9.40
CA ARG A 61 5.34 14.38 -8.67
C ARG A 61 4.02 14.48 -9.42
N ALA A 62 2.92 14.41 -8.69
CA ALA A 62 1.58 14.40 -9.27
C ALA A 62 0.55 15.05 -8.34
N ASN A 63 -0.47 15.65 -8.94
CA ASN A 63 -1.72 15.98 -8.26
C ASN A 63 -2.66 14.77 -8.41
N PHE A 64 -3.39 14.44 -7.36
CA PHE A 64 -4.45 13.44 -7.42
C PHE A 64 -5.44 13.63 -6.28
N GLU A 65 -6.65 13.11 -6.45
CA GLU A 65 -7.70 13.09 -5.45
C GLU A 65 -7.86 11.68 -4.87
N LEU A 66 -7.87 11.59 -3.54
CA LEU A 66 -8.16 10.35 -2.83
C LEU A 66 -9.68 10.23 -2.62
N VAL A 67 -10.36 9.59 -3.56
CA VAL A 67 -11.81 9.37 -3.49
C VAL A 67 -12.17 8.20 -2.57
N PRO A 68 -13.44 8.11 -2.11
CA PRO A 68 -13.91 6.97 -1.32
C PRO A 68 -13.64 5.62 -2.03
N GLY A 69 -13.32 4.62 -1.22
CA GLY A 69 -13.16 3.24 -1.69
C GLY A 69 -14.49 2.48 -1.74
N TYR A 70 -14.39 1.22 -2.13
CA TYR A 70 -15.49 0.26 -2.12
C TYR A 70 -15.00 -1.10 -1.64
N VAL A 71 -15.93 -1.91 -1.12
CA VAL A 71 -15.66 -3.29 -0.70
C VAL A 71 -15.65 -4.19 -1.93
N LEU A 72 -14.54 -4.89 -2.16
CA LEU A 72 -14.39 -5.88 -3.22
C LEU A 72 -14.85 -7.27 -2.74
N HIS A 73 -14.57 -7.60 -1.47
CA HIS A 73 -14.97 -8.86 -0.86
C HIS A 73 -15.10 -8.70 0.65
N ASP A 74 -16.16 -9.26 1.23
CA ASP A 74 -16.36 -9.37 2.67
C ASP A 74 -16.15 -10.82 3.10
N TYR A 75 -15.21 -11.04 4.02
CA TYR A 75 -14.86 -12.38 4.50
C TYR A 75 -15.78 -12.89 5.61
N LEU A 76 -16.72 -12.08 6.10
CA LEU A 76 -17.69 -12.47 7.15
C LEU A 76 -19.11 -12.70 6.61
N ALA A 77 -19.33 -12.49 5.30
CA ALA A 77 -20.62 -12.66 4.64
C ALA A 77 -20.99 -14.14 4.39
#